data_AF-A0A4P6H359-F1
#
_entry.id   AF-A0A4P6H359-F1
#
_cell.length_a   1.000
_cell.length_b   1.000
_cell.length_c   1.000
_cell.angle_alpha   90.00
_cell.angle_beta   90.00
_cell.angle_gamma   90.00
#
_symmetry.space_group_name_H-M   'P 1'
#
loop_
_entity.id
_entity.type
_entity.pdbx_description
1 polymer ?
#
loop_
_entity_poly.entity_id
_entity_poly.type
_entity_poly.pdbx_seq_one_letter_code
_entity_poly.pdbx_strand_id
1 'polypeptide(L)'
;MTSDYKLALVLGIEPSTIGHYRKRRSRPDDDVAAKLADLAGLDRGFVVACLHADRAPTASARSLWMEVAARLSNNGSALALLLAVILSAFFGFDGGPDAGAALLSSVAISAENGLYIM
;
A
#
# COMPACT_ATOMS: atom_id res chain seq x y z
N MET A 1 -13.12 1.69 13.54
CA MET A 1 -12.48 1.11 14.75
C MET A 1 -11.97 2.24 15.62
N THR A 2 -12.43 2.39 16.87
CA THR A 2 -12.24 3.61 17.69
C THR A 2 -11.19 3.47 18.80
N SER A 3 -10.28 2.48 18.73
CA SER A 3 -9.20 2.36 19.72
C SER A 3 -7.99 1.61 19.16
N ASP A 4 -6.81 2.25 19.23
CA ASP A 4 -5.51 1.66 18.87
C ASP A 4 -5.22 0.40 19.69
N TYR A 5 -5.72 0.34 20.92
CA TYR A 5 -5.62 -0.84 21.77
C TYR A 5 -6.31 -2.06 21.16
N LYS A 6 -7.51 -1.89 20.60
CA LYS A 6 -8.23 -2.99 19.93
C LYS A 6 -7.50 -3.45 18.67
N LEU A 7 -6.95 -2.50 17.91
CA LEU A 7 -6.15 -2.83 16.72
C LEU A 7 -4.89 -3.61 17.11
N ALA A 8 -4.21 -3.22 18.19
CA ALA A 8 -3.02 -3.90 18.69
C ALA A 8 -3.31 -5.34 19.10
N LEU A 9 -4.44 -5.55 19.79
CA LEU A 9 -4.88 -6.87 20.20
C LEU A 9 -5.17 -7.78 19.00
N VAL A 10 -5.84 -7.25 17.97
CA VAL A 10 -6.15 -8.00 16.74
C VAL A 10 -4.88 -8.34 15.96
N LEU A 11 -3.91 -7.44 15.91
CA LEU A 11 -2.65 -7.65 15.20
C LEU A 11 -1.66 -8.53 16.00
N GLY A 12 -1.87 -8.68 17.31
CA GLY A 12 -0.99 -9.40 18.22
C GLY A 12 0.32 -8.65 18.52
N ILE A 13 0.27 -7.33 18.55
CA ILE A 13 1.43 -6.45 18.81
C ILE A 13 1.20 -5.59 20.05
N GLU A 14 2.25 -4.97 20.56
CA GLU A 14 2.14 -4.05 21.68
C GLU A 14 1.37 -2.77 21.28
N PRO A 15 0.45 -2.24 22.12
CA PRO A 15 -0.28 -1.01 21.81
C PRO A 15 0.62 0.21 21.55
N SER A 16 1.79 0.26 22.22
CA SER A 16 2.79 1.31 22.03
C SER A 16 3.36 1.30 20.59
N THR A 17 3.48 0.11 19.97
CA THR A 17 3.93 -0.08 18.59
C THR A 17 3.01 0.62 17.59
N ILE A 18 1.70 0.58 17.80
CA ILE A 18 0.74 1.31 16.95
C ILE A 18 0.92 2.82 17.08
N GLY A 19 1.17 3.30 18.31
CA GLY A 19 1.55 4.68 18.54
C GLY A 19 2.83 5.08 17.79
N HIS A 20 3.82 4.20 17.73
CA HIS A 20 5.05 4.42 16.95
C HIS A 20 4.80 4.43 15.44
N TYR A 21 3.93 3.56 14.92
CA TYR A 21 3.52 3.59 13.50
C TYR A 21 2.86 4.91 13.15
N ARG A 22 1.92 5.37 13.98
CA ARG A 22 1.22 6.66 13.79
C ARG A 22 2.16 7.86 13.83
N LYS A 23 3.17 7.82 14.69
CA LYS A 23 4.20 8.86 14.83
C LYS A 23 5.36 8.70 13.84
N ARG A 24 5.28 7.75 12.89
CA ARG A 24 6.33 7.42 11.92
C ARG A 24 7.69 7.08 12.56
N ARG A 25 7.70 6.60 13.81
CA ARG A 25 8.92 6.21 14.54
C ARG A 25 9.35 4.77 14.24
N SER A 26 8.44 3.95 13.74
CA SER A 26 8.72 2.58 13.30
C SER A 26 7.80 2.22 12.13
N ARG A 27 8.14 1.16 11.40
CA ARG A 27 7.35 0.64 10.28
C ARG A 27 6.82 -0.77 10.62
N PRO A 28 5.62 -1.15 10.14
CA PRO A 28 5.12 -2.51 10.31
C PRO A 28 5.96 -3.50 9.52
N ASP A 29 6.22 -4.67 10.10
CA ASP A 29 6.83 -5.82 9.40
C ASP A 29 5.82 -6.52 8.49
N ASP A 30 6.33 -7.38 7.60
CA ASP A 30 5.56 -8.05 6.55
C ASP A 30 4.35 -8.82 7.11
N ASP A 31 4.51 -9.51 8.25
CA ASP A 31 3.41 -10.21 8.93
C ASP A 31 2.32 -9.25 9.42
N VAL A 32 2.72 -8.10 9.97
CA VAL A 32 1.78 -7.07 10.44
C VAL A 32 1.10 -6.39 9.26
N ALA A 33 1.83 -6.15 8.17
CA ALA A 33 1.32 -5.58 6.93
C ALA A 33 0.31 -6.52 6.25
N ALA A 34 0.57 -7.83 6.23
CA ALA A 34 -0.35 -8.84 5.71
C ALA A 34 -1.63 -8.92 6.55
N LYS A 35 -1.53 -8.89 7.89
CA LYS A 35 -2.70 -8.84 8.77
C LYS A 35 -3.50 -7.54 8.58
N LEU A 36 -2.82 -6.41 8.40
CA LEU A 36 -3.47 -5.14 8.08
C LEU A 36 -4.19 -5.19 6.73
N ALA A 37 -3.60 -5.87 5.74
CA ALA A 37 -4.23 -6.11 4.45
C ALA A 37 -5.52 -6.93 4.59
N ASP A 38 -5.49 -8.02 5.36
CA ASP A 38 -6.69 -8.83 5.63
C ASP A 38 -7.81 -8.03 6.29
N LEU A 39 -7.46 -7.23 7.31
CA LEU A 39 -8.42 -6.39 8.02
C LEU A 39 -9.00 -5.29 7.12
N ALA A 40 -8.23 -4.84 6.12
CA ALA A 40 -8.66 -3.87 5.12
C ALA A 40 -9.38 -4.52 3.92
N GLY A 41 -9.40 -5.85 3.81
CA GLY A 41 -9.92 -6.55 2.62
C GLY A 41 -9.07 -6.35 1.37
N LEU A 42 -7.76 -6.12 1.53
CA LEU A 42 -6.80 -5.94 0.45
C LEU A 42 -5.99 -7.21 0.23
N ASP A 43 -5.42 -7.35 -0.97
CA ASP A 43 -4.48 -8.43 -1.25
C ASP A 43 -3.21 -8.27 -0.38
N ARG A 44 -2.85 -9.34 0.33
CA ARG A 44 -1.67 -9.37 1.21
C ARG A 44 -0.39 -9.08 0.43
N GLY A 45 -0.26 -9.70 -0.73
CA GLY A 45 0.91 -9.57 -1.60
C GLY A 45 1.07 -8.14 -2.10
N PHE A 46 -0.03 -7.48 -2.45
CA PHE A 46 -0.04 -6.09 -2.86
C PHE A 46 0.49 -5.17 -1.76
N VAL A 47 -0.06 -5.27 -0.54
CA VAL A 47 0.34 -4.39 0.58
C VAL A 47 1.80 -4.62 0.97
N VAL A 48 2.26 -5.87 0.98
CA VAL A 48 3.66 -6.21 1.26
C VAL A 48 4.59 -5.72 0.14
N ALA A 49 4.21 -5.86 -1.13
CA ALA A 49 4.98 -5.33 -2.26
C ALA A 49 5.11 -3.80 -2.19
N CYS A 50 4.04 -3.08 -1.83
CA CYS A 50 4.10 -1.63 -1.60
C CYS A 50 5.04 -1.26 -0.44
N LEU A 51 5.03 -2.04 0.65
CA LEU A 51 5.94 -1.83 1.78
C LEU A 51 7.41 -2.00 1.38
N HIS A 52 7.72 -3.02 0.58
CA HIS A 52 9.07 -3.24 0.06
C HIS A 52 9.48 -2.17 -0.95
N ALA A 53 8.55 -1.69 -1.79
CA ALA A 53 8.81 -0.58 -2.69
C ALA A 53 9.17 0.71 -1.94
N ASP A 54 8.50 1.00 -0.80
CA ASP A 54 8.83 2.14 0.07
C ASP A 54 10.19 1.99 0.77
N ARG A 55 10.53 0.77 1.18
CA ARG A 55 11.79 0.46 1.88
C ARG A 55 12.99 0.32 0.94
N ALA A 56 12.77 0.16 -0.37
CA ALA A 56 13.83 -0.10 -1.33
C ALA A 56 14.82 1.08 -1.43
N PRO A 57 16.14 0.84 -1.24
CA PRO A 57 17.14 1.91 -1.27
C PRO A 57 17.48 2.37 -2.69
N THR A 58 17.24 1.52 -3.70
CA THR A 58 17.57 1.79 -5.11
C THR A 58 16.30 1.97 -5.93
N ALA A 59 16.37 2.87 -6.92
CA ALA A 59 15.27 3.11 -7.84
C ALA A 59 14.87 1.83 -8.61
N SER A 60 15.85 0.99 -8.99
CA SER A 60 15.59 -0.27 -9.69
C SER A 60 14.81 -1.28 -8.85
N ALA A 61 15.18 -1.45 -7.58
CA ALA A 61 14.46 -2.34 -6.67
C ALA A 61 13.05 -1.82 -6.40
N ARG A 62 12.89 -0.50 -6.24
CA ARG A 62 11.58 0.14 -6.09
C ARG A 62 10.68 -0.11 -7.30
N SER A 63 11.20 0.08 -8.52
CA SER A 63 10.44 -0.18 -9.76
C SER A 63 10.00 -1.63 -9.88
N LEU A 64 10.86 -2.58 -9.51
CA LEU A 64 10.52 -4.00 -9.51
C LEU A 64 9.35 -4.30 -8.56
N TRP A 65 9.41 -3.80 -7.32
CA TRP A 65 8.34 -4.01 -6.35
C TRP A 65 7.04 -3.31 -6.74
N MET A 66 7.12 -2.14 -7.39
CA MET A 66 5.95 -1.46 -7.94
C MET A 66 5.32 -2.24 -9.10
N GLU A 67 6.12 -2.90 -9.95
CA GLU A 67 5.59 -3.78 -11.00
C GLU A 67 4.88 -5.00 -10.40
N VAL A 68 5.46 -5.60 -9.36
CA VAL A 68 4.83 -6.70 -8.61
C VAL A 68 3.50 -6.23 -8.01
N ALA A 69 3.47 -5.06 -7.37
CA ALA A 69 2.24 -4.49 -6.84
C ALA A 69 1.20 -4.21 -7.95
N ALA A 70 1.62 -3.68 -9.11
CA ALA A 70 0.72 -3.43 -10.24
C ALA A 70 0.06 -4.72 -10.75
N ARG A 71 0.81 -5.82 -10.83
CA ARG A 71 0.28 -7.14 -11.20
C ARG A 71 -0.74 -7.68 -10.20
N LEU A 72 -0.55 -7.39 -8.91
CA LEU A 72 -1.44 -7.81 -7.82
C LEU A 72 -2.68 -6.92 -7.65
N SER A 73 -2.64 -5.69 -8.18
CA SER A 73 -3.73 -4.70 -8.11
C SER A 73 -4.98 -5.06 -8.94
N ASN A 74 -4.89 -6.03 -9.85
CA ASN A 74 -5.98 -6.39 -10.77
C ASN A 74 -7.26 -6.92 -10.10
N ASN A 75 -7.27 -7.10 -8.77
CA ASN A 75 -8.40 -7.62 -7.99
C ASN A 75 -8.98 -6.65 -6.93
N GLY A 76 -8.49 -5.39 -6.80
CA GLY A 76 -8.83 -4.54 -5.63
C GLY A 76 -8.77 -3.01 -5.88
N SER A 77 -9.26 -2.56 -7.02
CA SER A 77 -8.89 -1.28 -7.66
C SER A 77 -9.31 0.01 -6.95
N ALA A 78 -10.30 0.04 -6.06
CA ALA A 78 -10.75 1.31 -5.43
C ALA A 78 -10.05 1.62 -4.10
N LEU A 79 -9.82 0.60 -3.26
CA LEU A 79 -9.31 0.78 -1.90
C LEU A 79 -7.78 0.82 -1.85
N ALA A 80 -7.12 0.16 -2.80
CA ALA A 80 -5.66 0.20 -3.00
C ALA A 80 -5.16 1.63 -3.33
N LEU A 81 -5.94 2.39 -4.10
CA LEU A 81 -5.62 3.79 -4.44
C LEU A 81 -5.77 4.71 -3.23
N LEU A 82 -6.82 4.51 -2.41
CA LEU A 82 -6.98 5.22 -1.14
C LEU A 82 -5.84 4.89 -0.18
N LEU A 83 -5.42 3.63 -0.09
CA LEU A 83 -4.28 3.25 0.73
C LEU A 83 -2.96 3.82 0.18
N ALA A 84 -2.75 3.88 -1.14
CA ALA A 84 -1.57 4.53 -1.72
C ALA A 84 -1.54 6.04 -1.47
N VAL A 85 -2.70 6.72 -1.48
CA VAL A 85 -2.86 8.13 -1.12
C VAL A 85 -2.67 8.37 0.38
N ILE A 86 -3.19 7.47 1.21
CA ILE A 86 -2.98 7.52 2.66
C ILE A 86 -1.50 7.22 2.95
N LEU A 87 -0.89 6.23 2.31
CA LEU A 87 0.52 5.91 2.48
C LEU A 87 1.40 7.07 2.01
N SER A 88 1.08 7.72 0.89
CA SER A 88 1.83 8.90 0.42
C SER A 88 1.69 10.09 1.38
N ALA A 89 0.49 10.33 1.93
CA ALA A 89 0.23 11.36 2.93
C ALA A 89 0.86 11.04 4.30
N PHE A 90 0.89 9.76 4.71
CA PHE A 90 1.37 9.29 6.02
C PHE A 90 2.83 8.80 6.04
N PHE A 91 3.50 8.65 4.90
CA PHE A 91 4.90 8.15 4.85
C PHE A 91 5.83 9.03 4.00
N GLY A 92 5.32 10.00 3.25
CA GLY A 92 6.13 10.96 2.50
C GLY A 92 6.59 10.39 1.16
N PHE A 93 5.68 10.40 0.19
CA PHE A 93 6.01 10.12 -1.21
C PHE A 93 6.61 11.40 -1.84
N ASP A 94 7.93 11.45 -1.97
CA ASP A 94 8.65 12.49 -2.75
C ASP A 94 8.69 12.15 -4.25
N GLY A 95 7.73 11.38 -4.74
CA GLY A 95 7.49 11.29 -6.18
C GLY A 95 6.69 12.52 -6.55
N GLY A 96 7.26 13.40 -7.37
CA GLY A 96 6.58 14.61 -7.82
C GLY A 96 5.18 14.34 -8.43
N PRO A 97 4.46 15.42 -8.77
CA PRO A 97 3.10 15.34 -9.32
C PRO A 97 2.97 14.45 -10.57
N ASP A 98 4.08 14.13 -11.22
CA ASP A 98 4.22 13.23 -12.36
C ASP A 98 4.09 11.74 -12.02
N ALA A 99 4.51 11.29 -10.83
CA ALA A 99 4.41 9.89 -10.45
C ALA A 99 2.96 9.49 -10.09
N GLY A 100 2.20 10.41 -9.51
CA GLY A 100 0.76 10.25 -9.34
C GLY A 100 0.01 10.27 -10.68
N ALA A 101 0.41 11.15 -11.60
CA ALA A 101 -0.17 11.23 -12.94
C ALA A 101 0.13 9.99 -13.80
N ALA A 102 1.34 9.42 -13.69
CA ALA A 102 1.72 8.20 -14.40
C ALA A 102 0.88 6.98 -13.94
N LEU A 103 0.57 6.89 -12.65
CA LEU A 103 -0.31 5.85 -12.11
C LEU A 103 -1.77 6.03 -12.52
N LEU A 104 -2.25 7.28 -12.63
CA LEU A 104 -3.59 7.55 -13.17
C LEU A 104 -3.67 7.28 -14.68
N SER A 105 -2.63 7.60 -15.43
CA SER A 105 -2.58 7.34 -16.87
C SER A 105 -2.50 5.85 -17.20
N SER A 106 -1.75 5.06 -16.44
CA SER A 106 -1.71 3.59 -16.66
C SER A 106 -3.04 2.91 -16.32
N VAL A 107 -3.79 3.44 -15.35
CA VAL A 107 -5.15 2.98 -15.05
C VAL A 107 -6.15 3.37 -16.14
N ALA A 108 -6.02 4.58 -16.70
CA ALA A 108 -6.87 5.00 -17.81
C ALA A 108 -6.70 4.03 -18.98
N ILE A 109 -5.46 3.72 -19.36
CA ILE A 109 -5.10 2.74 -20.40
C ILE A 109 -5.65 1.33 -20.09
N SER A 110 -5.66 0.91 -18.82
CA SER A 110 -6.23 -0.37 -18.42
C SER A 110 -7.76 -0.40 -18.46
N ALA A 111 -8.43 0.74 -18.28
CA ALA A 111 -9.89 0.84 -18.37
C ALA A 111 -10.39 0.82 -19.83
N GLU A 112 -9.61 1.35 -20.78
CA GLU A 112 -9.95 1.35 -22.22
C GLU A 112 -9.87 -0.07 -22.82
N ASN A 113 -8.87 -0.85 -22.41
CA ASN A 113 -8.66 -2.22 -22.90
C ASN A 113 -9.61 -3.24 -22.26
N GLY A 114 -10.20 -2.94 -21.10
CA GLY A 114 -11.21 -3.77 -20.44
C GLY A 114 -12.61 -3.64 -21.05
N LEU A 115 -12.87 -2.59 -21.86
CA LEU A 115 -14.16 -2.34 -22.50
C LEU A 115 -14.28 -2.96 -23.91
N TYR A 116 -13.22 -3.58 -24.44
CA TYR A 116 -13.22 -4.18 -25.79
C TYR A 116 -13.36 -5.72 -25.80
N ILE A 117 -13.72 -6.34 -24.68
CA ILE A 117 -13.95 -7.80 -24.57
C ILE A 117 -15.37 -8.15 -24.10
N MET A 118 -16.37 -7.35 -24.49
CA MET A 118 -17.77 -7.73 -24.40
C MET A 118 -18.54 -7.37 -25.68
#